data_AF-K1TMN9-F1
#
_entry.id   AF-K1TMN9-F1
#
_cell.length_a   1.000
_cell.length_b   1.000
_cell.length_c   1.000
_cell.angle_alpha   90.00
_cell.angle_beta   90.00
_cell.angle_gamma   90.00
#
_symmetry.space_group_name_H-M   'P 1'
#
loop_
_entity.id
_entity.type
_entity.pdbx_description
1 polymer ?
#
loop_
_entity_poly.entity_id
_entity_poly.type
_entity_poly.pdbx_seq_one_letter_code
_entity_poly.pdbx_strand_id
1 'polypeptide(L)'
;MTRIAIYYLQTEVITMIYRPLYVEKIMAYVDTPFVKILTGVRRCGKSTILKMIMERLKTQHNISEERIVSCRYDSMEYEDMTAKQMYAQLKERLSPDGKTYLFLDEVQEIKG
;
A
#
# COMPACT_ATOMS: atom_id res chain seq x y z
N MET A 1 38.63 -15.67 8.91
CA MET A 1 38.31 -14.33 9.47
C MET A 1 37.16 -13.76 8.65
N THR A 2 35.92 -14.17 8.96
CA THR A 2 34.74 -13.83 8.16
C THR A 2 34.05 -12.64 8.79
N ARG A 3 34.04 -11.49 8.11
CA ARG A 3 33.27 -10.32 8.54
C ARG A 3 31.83 -10.49 8.11
N ILE A 4 30.93 -10.68 9.07
CA ILE A 4 29.49 -10.59 8.87
C ILE A 4 29.16 -9.10 8.76
N ALA A 5 28.68 -8.67 7.59
CA ALA A 5 28.12 -7.34 7.40
C ALA A 5 26.67 -7.36 7.91
N ILE A 6 26.45 -6.74 9.08
CA ILE A 6 25.10 -6.48 9.59
C ILE A 6 24.62 -5.18 8.94
N TYR A 7 23.78 -5.30 7.92
CA TYR A 7 23.12 -4.15 7.31
C TYR A 7 21.95 -3.73 8.20
N TYR A 8 22.09 -2.61 8.91
CA TYR A 8 20.95 -1.94 9.52
C TYR A 8 20.17 -1.26 8.41
N LEU A 9 19.00 -1.81 8.05
CA LEU A 9 18.01 -1.10 7.24
C LEU A 9 17.59 0.13 8.03
N GLN A 10 18.08 1.28 7.58
CA GLN A 10 17.72 2.58 8.11
C GLN A 10 16.21 2.78 7.87
N THR A 11 15.40 2.55 8.89
CA THR A 11 13.98 2.91 8.86
C THR A 11 13.92 4.42 8.79
N GLU A 12 13.63 4.97 7.60
CA GLU A 12 13.34 6.39 7.47
C GLU A 12 12.14 6.72 8.38
N VAL A 13 12.41 7.42 9.48
CA VAL A 13 11.36 8.05 10.28
C VAL A 13 10.89 9.26 9.48
N ILE A 14 10.02 9.03 8.49
CA ILE A 14 9.34 10.09 7.78
C ILE A 14 8.42 10.76 8.80
N THR A 15 8.69 12.02 9.17
CA THR A 15 7.77 12.83 9.96
C THR A 15 6.49 13.05 9.15
N MET A 16 5.53 12.16 9.33
CA MET A 16 4.27 12.19 8.61
C MET A 16 3.34 13.21 9.28
N ILE A 17 3.07 14.33 8.62
CA ILE A 17 2.06 15.29 9.09
C ILE A 17 0.68 14.66 8.91
N TYR A 18 0.02 14.35 10.02
CA TYR A 18 -1.29 13.72 9.99
C TYR A 18 -2.35 14.61 9.31
N ARG A 19 -3.15 14.00 8.42
CA ARG A 19 -4.16 14.69 7.60
C ARG A 19 -5.56 14.13 7.86
N PRO A 20 -6.17 14.42 9.03
CA PRO A 20 -7.39 13.76 9.49
C PRO A 20 -8.53 13.85 8.48
N LEU A 21 -8.80 15.05 7.92
CA LEU A 21 -9.89 15.27 6.99
C LEU A 21 -9.89 14.28 5.79
N TYR A 22 -8.73 14.02 5.21
CA TYR A 22 -8.60 13.11 4.06
C TYR A 22 -8.74 11.66 4.48
N VAL A 23 -8.14 11.30 5.62
CA VAL A 23 -8.20 9.94 6.16
C VAL A 23 -9.64 9.58 6.53
N GLU A 24 -10.33 10.43 7.31
CA GLU A 24 -11.72 10.18 7.71
C GLU A 24 -12.65 10.03 6.51
N LYS A 25 -12.49 10.90 5.51
CA LYS A 25 -13.31 10.86 4.29
C LYS A 25 -13.16 9.53 3.54
N ILE A 26 -11.98 8.93 3.53
CA ILE A 26 -11.74 7.65 2.86
C ILE A 26 -12.18 6.48 3.76
N MET A 27 -11.89 6.55 5.06
CA MET A 27 -12.27 5.53 6.04
C MET A 27 -13.78 5.30 6.10
N ALA A 28 -14.59 6.36 5.94
CA ALA A 28 -16.05 6.24 5.85
C ALA A 28 -16.55 5.30 4.74
N TYR A 29 -15.72 5.04 3.70
CA TYR A 29 -16.06 4.19 2.56
C TYR A 29 -15.12 2.99 2.41
N VAL A 30 -14.26 2.71 3.40
CA VAL A 30 -13.22 1.67 3.28
C VAL A 30 -13.84 0.29 3.00
N ASP A 31 -15.00 0.03 3.60
CA ASP A 31 -15.71 -1.25 3.48
C ASP A 31 -16.78 -1.34 2.40
N THR A 32 -16.95 -0.28 1.62
CA THR A 32 -17.89 -0.27 0.50
C THR A 32 -17.37 -1.09 -0.70
N PRO A 33 -18.27 -1.62 -1.56
CA PRO A 33 -17.92 -2.50 -2.68
C PRO A 33 -17.22 -1.78 -3.85
N PHE A 34 -17.00 -0.46 -3.76
CA PHE A 34 -16.36 0.32 -4.81
C PHE A 34 -14.86 0.48 -4.56
N VAL A 35 -14.10 0.54 -5.65
CA VAL A 35 -12.67 0.91 -5.63
C VAL A 35 -12.56 2.41 -5.36
N LYS A 36 -11.66 2.78 -4.46
CA LYS A 36 -11.36 4.19 -4.14
C LYS A 36 -10.14 4.61 -4.96
N ILE A 37 -10.31 5.58 -5.85
CA ILE A 37 -9.23 6.12 -6.68
C ILE A 37 -8.82 7.49 -6.12
N LEU A 38 -7.55 7.63 -5.71
CA LEU A 38 -6.99 8.91 -5.29
C LEU A 38 -6.27 9.56 -6.48
N THR A 39 -6.82 10.64 -7.00
CA THR A 39 -6.22 11.43 -8.09
C THR A 39 -5.66 12.75 -7.57
N GLY A 40 -4.79 13.38 -8.36
CA GLY A 40 -4.21 14.69 -8.05
C GLY A 40 -2.79 14.85 -8.59
N VAL A 41 -2.28 16.07 -8.54
CA VAL A 41 -0.97 16.43 -9.10
C VAL A 41 0.19 15.65 -8.47
N ARG A 42 1.31 15.55 -9.19
CA ARG A 42 2.54 14.91 -8.68
C ARG A 42 3.02 15.63 -7.40
N ARG A 43 3.52 14.86 -6.42
CA ARG A 43 4.00 15.36 -5.11
C ARG A 43 2.94 15.97 -4.18
N CYS A 44 1.64 15.74 -4.38
CA CYS A 44 0.61 16.18 -3.43
C CYS A 44 0.43 15.27 -2.18
N GLY A 45 1.17 14.17 -2.08
CA GLY A 45 1.17 13.31 -0.88
C GLY A 45 0.12 12.18 -0.87
N LYS A 46 -0.35 11.71 -2.04
CA LYS A 46 -1.31 10.59 -2.15
C LYS A 46 -0.80 9.31 -1.49
N SER A 47 0.43 8.89 -1.80
CA SER A 47 1.07 7.72 -1.18
C SER A 47 1.18 7.87 0.34
N THR A 48 1.34 9.10 0.84
CA THR A 48 1.33 9.38 2.29
C THR A 48 -0.06 9.17 2.89
N ILE A 49 -1.13 9.58 2.20
CA ILE A 49 -2.51 9.31 2.64
C ILE A 49 -2.80 7.81 2.63
N LEU A 50 -2.36 7.06 1.61
CA LEU A 50 -2.48 5.60 1.57
C LEU A 50 -1.80 4.96 2.79
N LYS A 51 -0.58 5.39 3.13
CA LYS A 51 0.12 4.94 4.35
C LYS A 51 -0.67 5.24 5.63
N MET A 52 -1.25 6.44 5.77
CA MET A 52 -2.09 6.78 6.93
C MET A 52 -3.32 5.87 7.06
N ILE A 53 -3.95 5.52 5.94
CA ILE A 53 -5.11 4.62 5.94
C ILE A 53 -4.69 3.21 6.38
N MET A 54 -3.56 2.71 5.87
CA MET A 54 -3.01 1.41 6.31
C MET A 54 -2.73 1.40 7.81
N GLU A 55 -2.07 2.42 8.34
CA GLU A 55 -1.81 2.53 9.78
C GLU A 55 -3.11 2.59 10.59
N ARG A 56 -4.14 3.26 10.06
CA ARG A 56 -5.44 3.34 10.74
C ARG A 56 -6.18 2.00 10.75
N LEU A 57 -6.12 1.24 9.66
CA LEU A 57 -6.66 -0.13 9.60
C LEU A 57 -5.96 -1.03 10.62
N LYS A 58 -4.63 -0.94 10.74
CA LYS A 58 -3.85 -1.72 11.72
C LYS A 58 -4.21 -1.34 13.15
N THR A 59 -4.20 -0.04 13.46
CA THR A 59 -4.24 0.45 14.84
C THR A 59 -5.65 0.59 15.42
N GLN A 60 -6.65 0.96 14.61
CA GLN A 60 -8.02 1.21 15.11
C GLN A 60 -9.00 0.10 14.76
N HIS A 61 -8.77 -0.62 13.65
CA HIS A 61 -9.62 -1.72 13.22
C HIS A 61 -9.00 -3.10 13.50
N ASN A 62 -7.81 -3.12 14.12
CA ASN A 62 -7.06 -4.34 14.45
C ASN A 62 -6.91 -5.29 13.25
N ILE A 63 -6.78 -4.72 12.04
CA ILE A 63 -6.54 -5.51 10.83
C ILE A 63 -5.07 -5.91 10.84
N SER A 64 -4.85 -7.22 10.83
CA SER A 64 -3.50 -7.76 10.83
C SER A 64 -2.78 -7.48 9.50
N GLU A 65 -1.45 -7.37 9.58
CA GLU A 65 -0.61 -6.91 8.47
C GLU A 65 -0.69 -7.83 7.24
N GLU A 66 -0.85 -9.14 7.43
CA GLU A 66 -1.03 -10.10 6.34
C GLU A 66 -2.31 -9.89 5.52
N ARG A 67 -3.28 -9.14 6.05
CA ARG A 67 -4.51 -8.77 5.35
C ARG A 67 -4.40 -7.45 4.62
N ILE A 68 -3.25 -6.77 4.66
CA ILE A 68 -2.98 -5.51 3.98
C ILE A 68 -1.88 -5.75 2.94
N VAL A 69 -2.26 -5.73 1.67
CA VAL A 69 -1.30 -5.86 0.56
C VAL A 69 -1.04 -4.48 0.00
N SER A 70 0.21 -4.03 0.04
CA SER A 70 0.64 -2.75 -0.53
C SER A 70 1.67 -2.99 -1.63
N CYS A 71 1.41 -2.48 -2.83
CA CYS A 71 2.33 -2.56 -3.97
C CYS A 71 2.60 -1.14 -4.50
N ARG A 72 3.87 -0.84 -4.78
CA ARG A 72 4.30 0.40 -5.44
C ARG A 72 4.99 0.05 -6.75
N TYR A 73 4.27 0.23 -7.85
CA TYR A 73 4.66 -0.31 -9.15
C TYR A 73 5.75 0.50 -9.87
N ASP A 74 6.15 1.66 -9.35
CA ASP A 74 7.33 2.40 -9.81
C ASP A 74 8.67 1.87 -9.25
N SER A 75 8.62 0.87 -8.36
CA SER A 75 9.81 0.25 -7.80
C SER A 75 10.37 -0.84 -8.71
N MET A 76 11.70 -1.03 -8.65
CA MET A 76 12.43 -1.98 -9.50
C MET A 76 11.94 -3.44 -9.38
N GLU A 77 11.29 -3.82 -8.27
CA GLU A 77 10.69 -5.15 -8.09
C GLU A 77 9.63 -5.47 -9.16
N TYR A 78 8.99 -4.43 -9.71
CA TYR A 78 7.88 -4.56 -10.66
C TYR A 78 8.29 -4.17 -12.09
N GLU A 79 9.59 -4.01 -12.36
CA GLU A 79 10.08 -3.69 -13.70
C GLU A 79 9.58 -4.73 -14.72
N ASP A 80 9.01 -4.24 -15.83
CA ASP A 80 8.38 -5.04 -16.89
C ASP A 80 7.24 -5.98 -16.45
N MET A 81 6.68 -5.78 -15.26
CA MET A 81 5.51 -6.52 -14.83
C MET A 81 4.30 -6.22 -15.73
N THR A 82 3.65 -7.28 -16.20
CA THR A 82 2.40 -7.22 -16.97
C THR A 82 1.18 -7.22 -16.06
N ALA A 83 0.04 -6.74 -16.56
CA ALA A 83 -1.24 -6.80 -15.86
C ALA A 83 -1.64 -8.24 -15.46
N LYS A 84 -1.28 -9.24 -16.28
CA LYS A 84 -1.53 -10.65 -15.97
C LYS A 84 -0.71 -11.15 -14.78
N GLN A 85 0.56 -10.76 -14.71
CA GLN A 85 1.44 -11.09 -13.57
C GLN A 85 0.99 -10.37 -12.30
N MET A 86 0.63 -9.09 -12.41
CA MET A 86 0.04 -8.33 -11.31
C MET A 86 -1.19 -9.03 -10.75
N TYR A 87 -2.12 -9.44 -11.62
CA TYR A 87 -3.32 -10.17 -11.21
C TYR A 87 -2.99 -11.48 -10.49
N ALA A 88 -2.08 -12.29 -11.04
CA ALA A 88 -1.67 -13.55 -10.42
C ALA A 88 -1.07 -13.32 -9.01
N GLN A 89 -0.15 -12.36 -8.89
CA GLN A 89 0.48 -12.01 -7.62
C GLN A 89 -0.55 -11.53 -6.58
N LEU A 90 -1.47 -10.64 -6.97
CA LEU A 90 -2.50 -10.13 -6.06
C LEU A 90 -3.44 -11.25 -5.61
N LYS A 91 -3.83 -12.15 -6.53
CA LYS A 91 -4.70 -13.28 -6.24
C LYS A 91 -4.09 -14.24 -5.22
N GLU A 92 -2.79 -14.52 -5.33
CA GLU A 92 -2.07 -15.40 -4.39
C GLU A 92 -1.95 -14.80 -2.97
N ARG A 93 -1.99 -13.47 -2.84
CA ARG A 93 -1.93 -12.76 -1.55
C ARG A 93 -3.30 -12.51 -0.92
N LEU A 94 -4.38 -12.95 -1.55
CA LEU A 94 -5.71 -12.84 -0.95
C LEU A 94 -5.83 -13.79 0.24
N SER A 95 -6.35 -13.28 1.34
CA SER A 95 -6.60 -14.09 2.53
C SER A 95 -7.76 -15.05 2.23
N PRO A 96 -7.64 -16.34 2.58
CA PRO A 96 -8.77 -17.27 2.51
C PRO A 96 -9.85 -16.90 3.54
N ASP A 97 -9.45 -16.26 4.64
CA ASP A 97 -10.29 -15.96 5.78
C ASP A 97 -10.52 -14.45 5.92
N GLY A 98 -11.59 -14.01 5.26
CA GLY A 98 -12.08 -12.63 5.34
C GLY A 98 -11.49 -11.69 4.29
N LYS A 99 -11.67 -10.40 4.55
CA LYS A 99 -11.31 -9.32 3.61
C LYS A 99 -9.82 -9.01 3.59
N THR A 100 -9.24 -8.93 2.40
CA THR A 100 -7.92 -8.33 2.13
C THR A 100 -8.07 -6.90 1.63
N TYR A 101 -7.24 -5.99 2.13
CA TYR A 101 -7.19 -4.59 1.70
C TYR A 101 -6.00 -4.39 0.76
N LEU A 102 -6.29 -3.99 -0.48
CA LEU A 102 -5.28 -3.74 -1.52
C LEU A 102 -4.99 -2.24 -1.62
N PHE A 103 -3.72 -1.87 -1.48
CA PHE A 103 -3.19 -0.53 -1.66
C PHE A 103 -2.24 -0.53 -2.84
N LEU A 104 -2.73 -0.09 -3.99
CA LEU A 104 -2.01 -0.11 -5.26
C LEU A 104 -1.58 1.32 -5.61
N ASP A 105 -0.28 1.57 -5.61
CA ASP A 105 0.31 2.87 -5.91
C ASP A 105 1.03 2.85 -7.26
N GLU A 106 0.91 3.94 -8.02
CA GLU A 106 1.45 4.08 -9.38
C GLU A 106 1.04 2.94 -10.34
N VAL A 107 -0.21 2.46 -10.27
CA VAL A 107 -0.72 1.33 -11.08
C VAL A 107 -0.59 1.53 -12.59
N GLN A 108 -0.53 2.79 -13.05
CA GLN A 108 -0.34 3.09 -14.46
C GLN A 108 1.05 2.70 -15.01
N GLU A 109 2.02 2.37 -14.16
CA GLU A 109 3.33 1.85 -14.57
C GLU A 109 3.25 0.40 -15.07
N ILE A 110 2.17 -0.33 -14.74
CA ILE A 110 1.94 -1.70 -15.21
C ILE A 110 1.48 -1.70 -16.66
N LYS A 111 2.20 -2.45 -17.51
CA LYS A 111 1.86 -2.64 -18.92
C LYS A 111 0.66 -3.58 -19.07
N GLY A 112 -0.33 -3.17 -19.86
CA GLY A 112 -1.55 -3.93 -20.18
C GLY A 112 -1.30 -5.14 -21.07
#